data_AF-U5S1F2-F1
#
_entry.id   AF-U5S1F2-F1
#
_cell.length_a   1.000
_cell.length_b   1.000
_cell.length_c   1.000
_cell.angle_alpha   90.00
_cell.angle_beta   90.00
_cell.angle_gamma   90.00
#
_symmetry.space_group_name_H-M   'P 1'
#
loop_
_entity.id
_entity.type
_entity.pdbx_description
1 polymer ?
#
loop_
_entity_poly.entity_id
_entity_poly.type
_entity_poly.pdbx_seq_one_letter_code
_entity_poly.pdbx_strand_id
1 'polypeptide(L)'
;LPQAYTPPTDGGVTKFCETCGICSENCPVGAIPPRDIQRNWDNASGQNWGDDIQEGGSQVMWNIPGYKGWRLDMRKCQGCCSCKFSCPFNTLPDSSFLHSVVKATSSTTPIF
;
A
#
# COMPACT_ATOMS: atom_id res chain seq x y z
N LEU A 1 7.96 7.34 28.94
CA LEU A 1 9.43 7.58 28.98
C LEU A 1 9.77 8.60 27.90
N PRO A 2 10.60 9.63 28.17
CA PRO A 2 11.16 10.43 27.09
C PRO A 2 12.07 9.54 26.22
N GLN A 3 11.74 9.42 24.94
CA GLN A 3 12.52 8.69 23.94
C GLN A 3 12.93 9.64 22.83
N ALA A 4 14.11 9.40 22.24
CA ALA A 4 14.57 10.16 21.10
C ALA A 4 13.65 9.93 19.90
N TYR A 5 13.35 11.00 19.18
CA TYR A 5 12.57 10.94 17.95
C TYR A 5 13.40 10.32 16.82
N THR A 6 12.83 9.31 16.15
CA THR A 6 13.39 8.75 14.91
C THR A 6 12.69 9.38 13.71
N PRO A 7 13.41 10.05 12.79
CA PRO A 7 12.80 10.65 11.62
C PRO A 7 12.29 9.59 10.63
N PRO A 8 11.32 9.94 9.75
CA PRO A 8 10.88 9.07 8.67
C PRO A 8 12.01 8.81 7.66
N THR A 9 12.02 7.63 7.07
CA THR A 9 12.96 7.23 6.01
C THR A 9 12.24 7.12 4.67
N ASP A 10 12.85 7.62 3.59
CA ASP A 10 12.43 7.34 2.22
C ASP A 10 13.43 6.40 1.54
N GLY A 11 12.99 5.17 1.28
CA GLY A 11 13.79 4.15 0.58
C GLY A 11 13.39 3.95 -0.88
N GLY A 12 12.65 4.87 -1.49
CA GLY A 12 12.21 4.76 -2.90
C GLY A 12 11.06 3.78 -3.13
N VAL A 13 10.52 3.15 -2.08
CA VAL A 13 9.43 2.16 -2.17
C VAL A 13 8.21 2.75 -2.89
N THR A 14 7.91 4.01 -2.64
CA THR A 14 6.79 4.71 -3.28
C THR A 14 6.93 4.73 -4.80
N LYS A 15 8.09 5.17 -5.32
CA LYS A 15 8.33 5.24 -6.76
C LYS A 15 8.37 3.85 -7.40
N PHE A 16 8.91 2.85 -6.71
CA PHE A 16 8.83 1.46 -7.16
C PHE A 16 7.38 0.99 -7.35
N CYS A 17 6.51 1.29 -6.37
CA CYS A 17 5.10 0.92 -6.42
C CYS A 17 4.31 1.61 -7.55
N GLU A 18 4.74 2.78 -8.03
CA GLU A 18 4.10 3.49 -9.16
C GLU A 18 4.17 2.69 -10.48
N THR A 19 5.10 1.73 -10.59
CA THR A 19 5.26 0.89 -11.78
C THR A 19 5.08 -0.61 -11.53
N CYS A 20 5.30 -1.09 -10.30
CA CYS A 20 5.26 -2.52 -10.02
C CYS A 20 3.85 -3.11 -10.09
N GLY A 21 2.92 -2.69 -9.23
CA GLY A 21 1.52 -3.15 -9.25
C GLY A 21 1.24 -4.64 -9.01
N ILE A 22 2.26 -5.50 -8.80
CA ILE A 22 2.12 -6.97 -8.73
C ILE A 22 1.15 -7.45 -7.64
N CYS A 23 1.05 -6.70 -6.54
CA CYS A 23 0.11 -6.99 -5.46
C CYS A 23 -1.35 -6.80 -5.91
N SER A 24 -1.61 -5.87 -6.84
CA SER A 24 -2.92 -5.68 -7.44
C SER A 24 -3.30 -6.82 -8.38
N GLU A 25 -2.35 -7.27 -9.21
CA GLU A 25 -2.58 -8.36 -10.17
C GLU A 25 -2.86 -9.69 -9.47
N ASN A 26 -2.19 -9.94 -8.35
CA ASN A 26 -2.36 -11.16 -7.55
C ASN A 26 -3.46 -11.05 -6.49
N CYS A 27 -4.24 -9.97 -6.46
CA CYS A 27 -5.33 -9.82 -5.51
C CYS A 27 -6.55 -10.63 -5.97
N PRO A 28 -6.92 -11.74 -5.30
CA PRO A 28 -8.01 -12.62 -5.77
C PRO A 28 -9.39 -11.94 -5.71
N VAL A 29 -9.52 -10.87 -4.93
CA VAL A 29 -10.77 -10.15 -4.65
C VAL A 29 -10.80 -8.76 -5.28
N GLY A 30 -9.75 -8.36 -6.01
CA GLY A 30 -9.66 -7.03 -6.63
C GLY A 30 -9.82 -5.88 -5.62
N ALA A 31 -9.33 -6.06 -4.39
CA ALA A 31 -9.39 -5.05 -3.34
C ALA A 31 -8.32 -3.95 -3.51
N ILE A 32 -7.22 -4.27 -4.18
CA ILE A 32 -6.12 -3.34 -4.47
C ILE A 32 -6.43 -2.59 -5.76
N PRO A 33 -6.24 -1.26 -5.81
CA PRO A 33 -6.43 -0.49 -7.03
C PRO A 33 -5.47 -0.98 -8.12
N PRO A 34 -5.92 -1.10 -9.38
CA PRO A 34 -5.07 -1.47 -10.52
C PRO A 34 -3.83 -0.60 -10.61
N ARG A 35 -2.75 -1.14 -11.20
CA ARG A 35 -1.45 -0.47 -11.37
C ARG A 35 -1.55 0.96 -11.93
N ASP A 36 -2.50 1.20 -12.83
CA ASP A 36 -2.67 2.49 -13.49
C ASP A 36 -3.35 3.55 -12.61
N ILE A 37 -3.95 3.14 -11.48
CA ILE A 37 -4.59 4.04 -10.54
C ILE A 37 -3.53 4.60 -9.57
N GLN A 38 -3.29 5.89 -9.70
CA GLN A 38 -2.36 6.62 -8.84
C GLN A 38 -2.93 6.90 -7.45
N ARG A 39 -2.01 7.21 -6.52
CA ARG A 39 -2.35 7.61 -5.16
C ARG A 39 -3.27 8.82 -5.16
N ASN A 40 -4.31 8.76 -4.35
CA ASN A 40 -5.30 9.82 -4.19
C ASN A 40 -5.60 10.09 -2.71
N TRP A 41 -6.41 11.11 -2.46
CA TRP A 41 -6.81 11.53 -1.10
C TRP A 41 -8.16 10.95 -0.67
N ASP A 42 -8.81 10.18 -1.55
CA ASP A 42 -10.15 9.60 -1.37
C ASP A 42 -10.08 8.35 -0.46
N ASN A 43 -11.20 7.68 -0.17
CA ASN A 43 -11.26 6.50 0.70
C ASN A 43 -11.38 5.16 -0.05
N ALA A 44 -11.53 5.16 -1.39
CA ALA A 44 -11.76 4.01 -2.30
C ALA A 44 -12.89 3.03 -1.97
N SER A 45 -13.49 3.13 -0.78
CA SER A 45 -14.66 2.36 -0.41
C SER A 45 -15.96 3.12 -0.74
N GLY A 46 -15.90 4.28 -1.42
CA GLY A 46 -17.10 5.06 -1.74
C GLY A 46 -17.90 5.46 -0.49
N GLN A 47 -17.20 5.63 0.63
CA GLN A 47 -17.80 5.96 1.92
C GLN A 47 -18.09 7.45 2.00
N ASN A 48 -19.21 7.80 2.60
CA ASN A 48 -19.46 9.18 3.02
C ASN A 48 -19.11 9.31 4.50
N TRP A 49 -18.02 10.03 4.80
CA TRP A 49 -17.60 10.29 6.18
C TRP A 49 -18.58 11.15 6.98
N GLY A 50 -19.52 11.84 6.31
CA GLY A 50 -20.64 12.52 6.98
C GLY A 50 -21.79 11.59 7.40
N ASP A 51 -21.75 10.31 7.04
CA ASP A 51 -22.76 9.29 7.38
C ASP A 51 -22.15 8.13 8.20
N ASP A 52 -21.12 8.44 9.00
CA ASP A 52 -20.46 7.46 9.86
C ASP A 52 -21.40 7.00 10.98
N ILE A 53 -21.53 5.68 11.15
CA ILE A 53 -22.27 5.04 12.23
C ILE A 53 -21.78 5.46 13.62
N GLN A 54 -20.50 5.83 13.76
CA GLN A 54 -19.95 6.33 15.03
C GLN A 54 -20.49 7.74 15.39
N GLU A 55 -20.90 8.50 14.39
CA GLU A 55 -21.48 9.85 14.53
C GLU A 55 -23.02 9.83 14.40
N GLY A 56 -23.65 8.64 14.42
CA GLY A 56 -25.10 8.46 14.31
C GLY A 56 -25.64 8.28 12.88
N GLY A 57 -24.75 8.10 11.90
CA GLY A 57 -25.10 7.75 10.52
C GLY A 57 -25.36 6.26 10.29
N SER A 58 -25.38 5.85 9.02
CA SER A 58 -25.75 4.49 8.58
C SER A 58 -24.60 3.63 8.05
N GLN A 59 -23.43 4.21 7.81
CA GLN A 59 -22.30 3.54 7.16
C GLN A 59 -21.15 3.24 8.12
N VAL A 60 -20.56 2.05 8.00
CA VAL A 60 -19.28 1.73 8.66
C VAL A 60 -18.13 2.27 7.81
N MET A 61 -17.23 3.04 8.43
CA MET A 61 -16.01 3.56 7.82
C MET A 61 -14.88 2.53 7.84
N TRP A 62 -14.16 2.38 6.74
CA TRP A 62 -13.14 1.35 6.51
C TRP A 62 -11.81 1.94 6.03
N ASN A 63 -11.84 3.16 5.46
CA ASN A 63 -10.67 3.89 5.03
C ASN A 63 -10.77 5.36 5.44
N ILE A 64 -9.72 5.84 6.13
CA ILE A 64 -9.62 7.22 6.60
C ILE A 64 -9.13 8.14 5.46
N PRO A 65 -9.89 9.16 5.02
CA PRO A 65 -9.47 10.17 4.04
C PRO A 65 -8.39 11.09 4.63
N GLY A 66 -7.79 11.95 3.82
CA GLY A 66 -6.89 13.00 4.33
C GLY A 66 -5.40 12.65 4.35
N TYR A 67 -5.01 11.49 3.81
CA TYR A 67 -3.61 11.22 3.43
C TYR A 67 -3.54 10.64 2.03
N LYS A 68 -2.48 10.99 1.28
CA LYS A 68 -2.27 10.52 -0.09
C LYS A 68 -1.74 9.10 -0.09
N GLY A 69 -2.51 8.16 -0.64
CA GLY A 69 -2.12 6.76 -0.70
C GLY A 69 -2.82 5.98 -1.80
N TRP A 70 -2.35 4.76 -2.06
CA TRP A 70 -3.13 3.77 -2.80
C TRP A 70 -4.18 3.22 -1.86
N ARG A 71 -5.44 3.34 -2.26
CA ARG A 71 -6.57 3.11 -1.40
C ARG A 71 -7.14 1.73 -1.63
N LEU A 72 -6.97 0.86 -0.63
CA LEU A 72 -7.45 -0.51 -0.64
C LEU A 72 -8.94 -0.53 -0.33
N ASP A 73 -9.77 -1.24 -1.08
CA ASP A 73 -11.14 -1.51 -0.67
C ASP A 73 -11.16 -2.58 0.43
N MET A 74 -11.14 -2.11 1.67
CA MET A 74 -11.11 -2.96 2.87
C MET A 74 -12.37 -3.82 3.03
N ARG A 75 -13.50 -3.48 2.38
CA ARG A 75 -14.71 -4.33 2.39
C ARG A 75 -14.53 -5.61 1.58
N LYS A 76 -13.74 -5.53 0.52
CA LYS A 76 -13.41 -6.69 -0.33
C LYS A 76 -12.26 -7.49 0.25
N CYS A 77 -11.35 -6.83 0.97
CA CYS A 77 -10.18 -7.46 1.55
C CYS A 77 -10.57 -8.45 2.67
N GLN A 78 -10.25 -9.73 2.48
CA GLN A 78 -10.49 -10.81 3.47
C GLN A 78 -9.25 -11.18 4.29
N GLY A 79 -8.20 -10.35 4.29
CA GLY A 79 -6.97 -10.62 5.06
C GLY A 79 -6.10 -11.79 4.55
N CYS A 80 -6.33 -12.28 3.32
CA CYS A 80 -5.66 -13.47 2.76
C CYS A 80 -4.14 -13.37 2.52
N CYS A 81 -3.53 -12.20 2.71
CA CYS A 81 -2.07 -11.98 2.61
C CYS A 81 -1.41 -12.25 1.24
N SER A 82 -2.16 -12.53 0.16
CA SER A 82 -1.59 -12.73 -1.19
C SER A 82 -0.69 -11.57 -1.66
N CYS A 83 -1.09 -10.33 -1.35
CA CYS A 83 -0.32 -9.13 -1.65
C CYS A 83 1.04 -9.08 -0.91
N LYS A 84 1.15 -9.70 0.26
CA LYS A 84 2.42 -9.80 1.00
C LYS A 84 3.32 -10.86 0.38
N PHE A 85 2.77 -12.02 0.02
CA PHE A 85 3.54 -13.11 -0.60
C PHE A 85 4.09 -12.74 -1.98
N SER A 86 3.35 -11.95 -2.76
CA SER A 86 3.78 -11.49 -4.09
C SER A 86 4.72 -10.27 -4.06
N CYS A 87 4.87 -9.60 -2.91
CA CYS A 87 5.67 -8.38 -2.82
C CYS A 87 7.17 -8.68 -2.98
N PRO A 88 7.88 -8.02 -3.93
CA PRO A 88 9.33 -8.19 -4.09
C PRO A 88 10.15 -7.78 -2.88
N PHE A 89 9.60 -6.94 -1.99
CA PHE A 89 10.24 -6.55 -0.73
C PHE A 89 10.06 -7.58 0.40
N ASN A 90 9.22 -8.60 0.21
CA ASN A 90 8.96 -9.64 1.21
C ASN A 90 9.71 -10.95 0.91
N THR A 91 10.72 -10.91 0.03
CA THR A 91 11.57 -12.05 -0.27
C THR A 91 12.48 -12.36 0.92
N LEU A 92 12.70 -13.65 1.21
CA LEU A 92 13.68 -14.07 2.21
C LEU A 92 15.09 -13.63 1.76
N PRO A 93 16.02 -13.40 2.71
CA PRO A 93 17.42 -13.20 2.37
C PRO A 93 17.89 -14.34 1.46
N ASP A 94 18.45 -14.00 0.30
CA ASP A 94 18.99 -14.93 -0.70
C ASP A 94 17.98 -15.79 -1.50
N SER A 95 16.66 -15.57 -1.37
CA SER A 95 15.65 -16.37 -2.08
C SER A 95 15.15 -15.77 -3.40
N SER A 96 15.61 -14.58 -3.80
CA SER A 96 15.21 -13.95 -5.07
C SER A 96 16.30 -13.02 -5.59
N PHE A 97 16.70 -13.22 -6.84
CA PHE A 97 17.64 -12.34 -7.54
C PHE A 97 17.13 -10.88 -7.60
N LEU A 98 15.80 -10.69 -7.55
CA LEU A 98 15.19 -9.36 -7.46
C LEU A 98 15.58 -8.62 -6.17
N HIS A 99 15.76 -9.32 -5.05
CA HIS A 99 16.19 -8.70 -3.80
C HIS A 99 17.62 -8.16 -3.90
N SER A 100 18.54 -8.93 -4.51
CA SER A 100 19.92 -8.49 -4.73
C SER A 100 20.00 -7.37 -5.76
N VAL A 101 19.18 -7.41 -6.83
CA VAL A 101 19.08 -6.31 -7.81
C VAL A 101 18.51 -5.06 -7.17
N VAL A 102 17.36 -5.11 -6.50
CA VAL A 102 16.74 -3.94 -5.82
C VAL A 102 17.67 -3.38 -4.74
N LYS A 103 18.36 -4.22 -3.97
CA LYS A 103 19.36 -3.77 -2.98
C LYS A 103 20.56 -3.08 -3.65
N ALA A 104 21.00 -3.59 -4.80
CA ALA A 104 22.11 -2.99 -5.56
C ALA A 104 21.72 -1.69 -6.28
N THR A 105 20.49 -1.57 -6.77
CA THR A 105 20.05 -0.43 -7.62
C THR A 105 19.31 0.67 -6.87
N SER A 106 18.61 0.37 -5.76
CA SER A 106 17.91 1.39 -4.95
C SER A 106 18.84 2.44 -4.35
N SER A 107 20.11 2.09 -4.12
CA SER A 107 21.12 3.02 -3.59
C SER A 107 21.94 3.73 -4.67
N THR A 108 21.96 3.24 -5.91
CA THR A 108 22.91 3.69 -6.95
C THR A 108 22.27 4.30 -8.19
N THR A 109 20.97 4.12 -8.43
CA THR A 109 20.30 4.68 -9.62
C THR A 109 19.06 5.50 -9.25
N PRO A 110 18.99 6.80 -9.63
CA PRO A 110 17.81 7.65 -9.40
C PRO A 110 16.64 7.34 -10.37
N ILE A 111 16.73 6.22 -11.10
CA ILE A 111 15.70 5.71 -12.00
C ILE A 111 14.50 5.15 -11.22
N PHE A 112 14.68 4.93 -9.90
CA PHE A 112 13.62 4.62 -8.95
C PHE A 112 13.55 5.63 -7.80
#